data_AF-A0A7J6W2V1-F1
#
_entry.id   AF-A0A7J6W2V1-F1
#
_cell.length_a   1.000
_cell.length_b   1.000
_cell.length_c   1.000
_cell.angle_alpha   90.00
_cell.angle_beta   90.00
_cell.angle_gamma   90.00
#
_symmetry.space_group_name_H-M   'P 1'
#
loop_
_entity.id
_entity.type
_entity.pdbx_description
1 polymer ?
#
loop_
_entity_poly.entity_id
_entity_poly.type
_entity_poly.pdbx_seq_one_letter_code
_entity_poly.pdbx_strand_id
1 'polypeptide(L)'
;MMDILLDVLSEEVSKCGRHADNGFKADTYQLVANAVNAKLGMTINSENVRSRMKTLKKEYAVAKRLLEVSGFGWDSVNKTIVNADANAWAAYIAVRILDS
;
A
#
# COMPACT_ATOMS: atom_id res chain seq x y z
N MET A 1 -8.19 5.43 11.40
CA MET A 1 -7.51 4.32 12.12
C MET A 1 -6.55 3.54 11.22
N MET A 2 -6.83 3.32 9.91
CA MET A 2 -5.84 2.77 8.97
C MET A 2 -4.69 3.74 8.64
N ASP A 3 -4.92 5.06 8.65
CA ASP A 3 -3.90 6.07 8.33
C ASP A 3 -2.76 6.08 9.32
N ILE A 4 -3.06 5.97 10.63
CA ILE A 4 -2.04 5.95 11.67
C ILE A 4 -1.12 4.72 11.53
N LEU A 5 -1.68 3.56 11.17
CA LEU A 5 -0.87 2.37 10.92
C LEU A 5 0.03 2.56 9.71
N LEU A 6 -0.47 3.18 8.64
CA LEU A 6 0.30 3.49 7.42
C LEU A 6 1.39 4.53 7.69
N ASP A 7 1.10 5.57 8.46
CA ASP A 7 2.04 6.62 8.82
C ASP A 7 3.16 6.06 9.69
N VAL A 8 2.82 5.26 10.72
CA VAL A 8 3.81 4.60 11.58
C VAL A 8 4.64 3.61 10.77
N LEU A 9 4.01 2.81 9.92
CA LEU A 9 4.73 1.88 9.06
C LEU A 9 5.68 2.63 8.13
N SER A 10 5.23 3.73 7.49
CA SER A 10 6.06 4.54 6.60
C SER A 10 7.21 5.19 7.35
N GLU A 11 6.95 5.80 8.50
CA GLU A 11 7.96 6.48 9.31
C GLU A 11 9.05 5.51 9.78
N GLU A 12 8.66 4.35 10.29
CA GLU A 12 9.61 3.34 10.79
C GLU A 12 10.38 2.66 9.64
N VAL A 13 9.73 2.48 8.49
CA VAL A 13 10.36 2.02 7.26
C VAL A 13 11.41 3.02 6.75
N SER A 14 11.07 4.31 6.70
CA SER A 14 11.98 5.38 6.29
C SER A 14 13.21 5.49 7.20
N LYS A 15 13.04 5.24 8.51
CA LYS A 15 14.14 5.23 9.49
C LYS A 15 15.04 4.02 9.37
N CYS A 16 14.48 2.84 9.10
CA CYS A 16 15.27 1.60 9.10
C CYS A 16 16.28 1.55 7.95
N GLY A 17 16.02 2.20 6.81
CA GLY A 17 16.95 2.30 5.66
C GLY A 17 17.39 0.95 5.06
N ARG A 18 16.91 -0.18 5.59
CA ARG A 18 17.26 -1.55 5.22
C ARG A 18 16.27 -2.07 4.19
N HIS A 19 16.27 -1.43 3.04
CA HIS A 19 15.58 -1.95 1.85
C HIS A 19 16.49 -2.98 1.20
N ALA A 20 15.98 -4.18 0.97
CA ALA A 20 16.53 -5.14 0.02
C ALA A 20 15.75 -5.03 -1.30
N ASP A 21 16.33 -5.47 -2.42
CA ASP A 21 15.74 -5.37 -3.76
C ASP A 21 14.29 -5.93 -3.84
N ASN A 22 13.93 -6.84 -2.93
CA ASN A 22 12.60 -7.50 -2.89
C ASN A 22 11.72 -7.13 -1.67
N GLY A 23 12.12 -6.19 -0.81
CA GLY A 23 11.38 -5.80 0.40
C GLY A 23 12.28 -5.56 1.60
N PHE A 24 11.76 -5.69 2.82
CA PHE A 24 12.59 -5.57 4.01
C PHE A 24 13.40 -6.83 4.30
N LYS A 25 14.57 -6.67 4.94
CA LYS A 25 15.27 -7.80 5.58
C LYS A 25 14.40 -8.37 6.72
N ALA A 26 14.59 -9.65 7.05
CA ALA A 26 13.73 -10.36 8.02
C ALA A 26 13.70 -9.68 9.40
N ASP A 27 14.84 -9.19 9.87
CA ASP A 27 15.02 -8.42 11.10
C ASP A 27 14.22 -7.12 11.12
N THR A 28 14.05 -6.50 9.96
CA THR A 28 13.39 -5.19 9.80
C THR A 28 11.88 -5.29 10.00
N TYR A 29 11.24 -6.40 9.64
CA TYR A 29 9.81 -6.61 9.94
C TYR A 29 9.55 -6.69 11.44
N GLN A 30 10.48 -7.26 12.21
CA GLN A 30 10.36 -7.33 13.66
C GLN A 30 10.55 -5.97 14.32
N LEU A 31 11.49 -5.17 13.81
CA LEU A 31 11.69 -3.79 14.28
C LEU A 31 10.43 -2.93 14.05
N VAL A 32 9.84 -3.02 12.87
CA VAL A 32 8.58 -2.31 12.56
C VAL A 32 7.43 -2.80 13.45
N ALA A 33 7.31 -4.11 13.68
CA ALA A 33 6.29 -4.65 14.58
C ALA A 33 6.45 -4.08 16.01
N ASN A 34 7.67 -4.04 16.54
CA ASN A 34 7.94 -3.49 17.87
C ASN A 34 7.61 -2.00 17.94
N ALA A 35 7.96 -1.22 16.92
CA ALA A 35 7.69 0.21 16.88
C ALA A 35 6.18 0.52 16.75
N VAL A 36 5.46 -0.25 15.95
CA VAL A 36 3.98 -0.16 15.85
C VAL A 36 3.34 -0.50 17.19
N ASN A 37 3.78 -1.58 17.85
CA ASN A 37 3.27 -1.96 19.16
C ASN A 37 3.53 -0.86 20.21
N ALA A 38 4.73 -0.28 20.22
CA ALA A 38 5.09 0.79 21.15
C ALA A 38 4.28 2.08 20.92
N LYS A 39 4.04 2.45 19.65
CA LYS A 39 3.31 3.69 19.31
C LYS A 39 1.79 3.56 19.43
N LEU A 40 1.23 2.40 19.10
CA LEU A 40 -0.23 2.20 18.99
C LEU A 40 -0.81 1.35 20.12
N GLY A 41 0.03 0.82 21.02
CA GLY A 41 -0.40 -0.11 22.06
C GLY A 41 -0.95 -1.41 21.50
N MET A 42 -0.54 -1.78 20.28
CA MET A 42 -0.97 -3.01 19.61
C MET A 42 -0.06 -4.19 19.97
N THR A 43 -0.54 -5.40 19.65
CA THR A 43 0.26 -6.63 19.75
C THR A 43 0.28 -7.32 18.38
N ILE A 44 1.11 -6.81 17.47
CA ILE A 44 1.35 -7.40 16.16
C ILE A 44 2.75 -8.02 16.08
N ASN A 45 2.92 -9.01 15.21
CA ASN A 45 4.20 -9.65 14.93
C ASN A 45 4.74 -9.29 13.53
N SER A 46 5.96 -9.73 13.23
CA SER A 46 6.62 -9.49 11.94
C SER A 46 5.85 -10.07 10.73
N GLU A 47 5.07 -11.13 10.91
CA GLU A 47 4.25 -11.73 9.86
C GLU A 47 3.02 -10.88 9.55
N ASN A 48 2.40 -10.26 10.57
CA ASN A 48 1.33 -9.30 10.37
C ASN A 48 1.82 -8.11 9.53
N VAL A 49 3.02 -7.58 9.86
CA VAL A 49 3.67 -6.51 9.08
C VAL A 49 3.93 -6.96 7.64
N ARG A 50 4.50 -8.15 7.44
CA ARG A 50 4.77 -8.70 6.10
C ARG A 50 3.49 -8.87 5.28
N SER A 51 2.45 -9.42 5.89
CA SER A 51 1.14 -9.62 5.25
C SER A 51 0.51 -8.29 4.84
N ARG A 52 0.49 -7.30 5.75
CA ARG A 52 -0.02 -5.96 5.44
C ARG A 52 0.77 -5.31 4.31
N MET A 53 2.08 -5.47 4.29
CA MET A 53 2.90 -4.92 3.22
C MET A 53 2.65 -5.58 1.86
N LYS A 54 2.39 -6.90 1.83
CA LYS A 54 1.97 -7.59 0.62
C LYS A 54 0.62 -7.07 0.10
N THR A 55 -0.33 -6.82 0.99
CA THR A 55 -1.63 -6.22 0.65
C THR A 55 -1.47 -4.81 0.08
N LEU A 56 -0.71 -3.95 0.75
CA LEU A 56 -0.45 -2.58 0.31
C LEU A 56 0.25 -2.51 -1.05
N LYS A 57 1.21 -3.40 -1.33
CA LYS A 57 1.82 -3.51 -2.67
C LYS A 57 0.79 -3.85 -3.76
N LYS A 58 -0.17 -4.73 -3.48
CA LYS A 58 -1.24 -5.09 -4.43
C LYS A 58 -2.20 -3.93 -4.64
N GLU A 59 -2.65 -3.29 -3.57
CA GLU A 59 -3.54 -2.13 -3.62
C GLU A 59 -2.90 -0.99 -4.42
N TYR A 60 -1.62 -0.69 -4.16
CA TYR A 60 -0.84 0.29 -4.94
C TYR A 60 -0.75 -0.08 -6.43
N ALA A 61 -0.46 -1.34 -6.76
CA ALA A 61 -0.39 -1.78 -8.16
C ALA A 61 -1.73 -1.66 -8.90
N VAL A 62 -2.85 -1.81 -8.19
CA VAL A 62 -4.19 -1.57 -8.76
C VAL A 62 -4.43 -0.07 -8.93
N ALA A 63 -4.18 0.74 -7.91
CA ALA A 63 -4.34 2.18 -7.97
C ALA A 63 -3.48 2.82 -9.06
N LYS A 64 -2.22 2.42 -9.19
CA LYS A 64 -1.31 2.89 -10.23
C LYS A 64 -1.88 2.64 -11.63
N ARG A 65 -2.38 1.44 -11.90
CA ARG A 65 -2.98 1.09 -13.20
C ARG A 65 -4.26 1.85 -13.48
N LEU A 66 -5.10 2.07 -12.47
CA LEU A 66 -6.29 2.91 -12.63
C LEU A 66 -5.89 4.34 -13.02
N LEU A 67 -4.89 4.91 -12.35
CA LEU A 67 -4.39 6.26 -12.64
C LEU A 67 -3.69 6.39 -14.00
N GLU A 68 -3.27 5.28 -14.63
CA GLU A 68 -2.77 5.27 -16.01
C GLU A 68 -3.90 5.37 -17.04
N VAL A 69 -5.15 5.09 -16.66
CA VAL A 69 -6.33 5.20 -17.52
C VAL A 69 -6.93 6.61 -17.40
N SER A 70 -7.02 7.30 -18.53
CA SER A 70 -7.65 8.62 -18.61
C SER A 70 -9.05 8.60 -18.01
N GLY A 71 -9.31 9.54 -17.09
CA GLY A 71 -10.58 9.68 -16.38
C GLY A 71 -10.45 9.38 -14.89
N PHE A 72 -9.58 8.46 -14.47
CA PHE A 72 -9.39 8.23 -13.04
C PHE A 72 -8.51 9.32 -12.41
N GLY A 73 -8.91 9.79 -11.24
CA GLY A 73 -8.16 10.76 -10.44
C GLY A 73 -7.79 10.21 -9.07
N TRP A 74 -6.85 10.86 -8.40
CA TRP A 74 -6.51 10.58 -7.01
C TRP A 74 -7.08 11.65 -6.08
N ASP A 75 -7.89 11.24 -5.11
CA ASP A 75 -8.31 12.10 -3.99
C ASP A 75 -7.23 12.07 -2.91
N SER A 76 -6.42 13.13 -2.86
CA SER A 76 -5.36 13.24 -1.86
C SER A 76 -5.87 13.46 -0.43
N VAL A 77 -7.12 13.90 -0.26
CA VAL A 77 -7.76 14.14 1.05
C VAL A 77 -8.33 12.84 1.59
N ASN A 78 -9.12 12.15 0.77
CA ASN A 78 -9.77 10.89 1.17
C ASN A 78 -8.89 9.65 0.96
N LYS A 79 -7.74 9.80 0.30
CA LYS A 79 -6.80 8.71 -0.06
C LYS A 79 -7.48 7.62 -0.91
N THR A 80 -8.32 8.01 -1.85
CA THR A 80 -9.09 7.11 -2.71
C THR A 80 -8.95 7.48 -4.20
N ILE A 81 -9.29 6.52 -5.07
CA ILE A 81 -9.45 6.81 -6.50
C ILE A 81 -10.79 7.49 -6.69
N VAL A 82 -10.77 8.70 -7.25
CA VAL A 82 -12.00 9.38 -7.69
C VAL A 82 -12.46 8.74 -8.98
N ASN A 83 -13.74 8.41 -8.99
CA ASN A 83 -14.36 7.70 -10.09
C ASN A 83 -14.47 8.59 -11.34
N ALA A 84 -14.11 8.05 -12.50
CA ALA A 84 -14.54 8.61 -13.78
C ALA A 84 -15.85 8.00 -14.24
N ASP A 85 -16.39 8.58 -15.31
CA ASP A 85 -17.54 8.06 -16.06
C ASP A 85 -17.38 6.59 -16.50
N ALA A 86 -18.47 6.02 -17.01
CA ALA A 86 -18.51 4.62 -17.44
C ALA A 86 -17.46 4.25 -18.52
N ASN A 87 -16.96 5.22 -19.29
CA ASN A 87 -16.01 4.98 -20.35
C ASN A 87 -14.62 4.66 -19.81
N ALA A 88 -14.19 5.29 -18.71
CA ALA A 88 -12.91 4.97 -18.09
C ALA A 88 -12.88 3.55 -17.51
N TRP A 89 -13.99 3.08 -16.92
CA TRP A 89 -14.10 1.69 -16.47
C TRP A 89 -14.02 0.70 -17.63
N ALA A 90 -14.71 0.98 -18.74
CA ALA A 90 -14.66 0.13 -19.93
C ALA A 90 -13.22 0.05 -20.49
N ALA A 91 -12.51 1.17 -20.54
CA ALA A 91 -11.11 1.21 -20.96
C ALA A 91 -10.20 0.39 -20.03
N TYR A 92 -10.35 0.53 -18.70
CA TYR A 92 -9.58 -0.26 -17.73
C TYR A 92 -9.84 -1.76 -17.83
N ILE A 93 -11.11 -2.17 -17.97
CA ILE A 93 -11.48 -3.59 -18.10
C ILE A 93 -10.94 -4.18 -19.41
N ALA A 94 -11.02 -3.44 -20.52
CA ALA A 94 -10.49 -3.88 -21.80
C ALA A 94 -8.97 -4.14 -21.75
N VAL A 95 -8.20 -3.24 -21.15
CA VAL A 95 -6.75 -3.45 -20.93
C VAL A 95 -6.51 -4.71 -20.09
N ARG A 96 -7.30 -4.93 -19.03
CA ARG A 96 -7.12 -6.11 -18.16
C ARG A 96 -7.43 -7.45 -18.85
N ILE A 97 -8.33 -7.48 -19.82
CA ILE A 97 -8.67 -8.71 -20.57
C ILE A 97 -7.59 -9.06 -21.60
N LEU A 98 -6.85 -8.06 -22.10
CA LEU A 98 -5.81 -8.28 -23.12
C LEU A 98 -4.47 -8.77 -22.55
N ASP A 99 -4.25 -8.60 -21.24
CA ASP A 99 -3.04 -9.04 -20.51
C ASP A 99 -3.17 -10.43 -19.83
N SER A 100 -4.30 -11.13 -20.01
CA SER A 100 -4.64 -12.41 -19.34
C SER A 100 -4.76 -13.58 -20.31
#